data_AF-A0A915C6G2-F1
#
_entry.id   AF-A0A915C6G2-F1
#
_cell.length_a   1.000
_cell.length_b   1.000
_cell.length_c   1.000
_cell.angle_alpha   90.00
_cell.angle_beta   90.00
_cell.angle_gamma   90.00
#
_symmetry.space_group_name_H-M   'P 1'
#
loop_
_entity.id
_entity.type
_entity.pdbx_description
1 polymer ?
#
loop_
_entity_poly.entity_id
_entity_poly.type
_entity_poly.pdbx_seq_one_letter_code
_entity_poly.pdbx_strand_id
1 'polypeptide(L)'
;MIAEVGRRAEGLQSIRLPHQSAKRHCLRVVRIRRGRCCPHLTIMLAHGGIAERHNERRMLARIIAFFAGGEHWTRHHLLVFLLTFFSYASLHASRKTLSTVKSSLIDKWTDNGTHGVAPLFPDAESAESFLALLDGGFLASYAFGLYVGGMLGDRYNPSKVLAIGMYLSSIAVFVFGTMTEWLHFYSKVFYATVWITGGVFQSVAWPTEICIMGNWFGHNSRGAVLGLWSSCASVGNILGTLISSRAVELVRILQ
;
A
#
# COMPACT_ATOMS: atom_id res chain seq x y z
N MET A 1 -27.47 -12.61 5.60
CA MET A 1 -26.52 -13.75 5.68
C MET A 1 -25.26 -13.32 6.44
N ILE A 2 -25.44 -12.77 7.64
CA ILE A 2 -24.39 -12.35 8.60
C ILE A 2 -24.96 -12.62 10.01
N ALA A 3 -25.35 -13.86 10.27
CA ALA A 3 -26.01 -14.23 11.53
C ALA A 3 -25.80 -15.70 11.97
N GLU A 4 -24.80 -16.41 11.41
CA GLU A 4 -24.60 -17.84 11.70
C GLU A 4 -23.14 -18.22 11.96
N VAL A 5 -22.39 -17.34 12.64
CA VAL A 5 -21.06 -17.68 13.21
C VAL A 5 -21.01 -17.43 14.72
N GLY A 6 -22.09 -16.91 15.32
CA GLY A 6 -22.20 -16.62 16.76
C GLY A 6 -22.58 -17.79 17.67
N ARG A 7 -22.69 -19.03 17.17
CA ARG A 7 -23.25 -20.17 17.94
C ARG A 7 -22.31 -21.35 18.18
N ARG A 8 -21.00 -21.19 17.95
CA ARG A 8 -19.97 -22.22 18.27
C ARG A 8 -18.97 -21.77 19.34
N ALA A 9 -19.41 -20.93 20.27
CA ALA A 9 -18.57 -20.40 21.35
C ALA A 9 -19.02 -20.78 22.78
N GLU A 10 -19.97 -21.69 22.97
CA GLU A 10 -20.50 -22.06 24.30
C GLU A 10 -20.23 -23.53 24.71
N GLY A 11 -19.19 -24.17 24.17
CA GLY A 11 -18.93 -25.60 24.39
C GLY A 11 -17.63 -25.98 25.11
N LEU A 12 -16.76 -25.03 25.49
CA LEU A 12 -15.44 -25.33 26.05
C LEU A 12 -15.10 -24.39 27.21
N GLN A 13 -15.92 -24.45 28.26
CA GLN A 13 -15.69 -23.76 29.52
C GLN A 13 -15.59 -24.77 30.67
N SER A 14 -14.61 -25.68 30.63
CA SER A 14 -14.19 -26.45 31.81
C SER A 14 -12.78 -27.05 31.70
N ILE A 15 -11.77 -26.24 31.42
CA ILE A 15 -10.39 -26.61 31.76
C ILE A 15 -9.91 -25.68 32.87
N ARG A 16 -9.94 -26.21 34.09
CA ARG A 16 -9.29 -25.67 35.29
C ARG A 16 -7.83 -25.35 34.95
N LEU A 17 -7.48 -24.06 35.01
CA LEU A 17 -6.09 -23.59 35.02
C LEU A 17 -5.55 -23.64 36.45
N PRO A 18 -4.58 -24.50 36.81
CA PRO A 18 -3.87 -24.39 38.07
C PRO A 18 -2.61 -23.56 37.84
N HIS A 19 -2.72 -22.24 37.64
CA HIS A 19 -1.50 -21.42 37.50
C HIS A 19 -1.62 -19.97 37.93
N GLN A 20 -2.37 -19.70 39.00
CA GLN A 20 -2.40 -18.38 39.67
C GLN A 20 -1.78 -18.41 41.09
N SER A 21 -1.32 -19.57 41.58
CA SER A 21 -0.66 -19.69 42.91
C SER A 21 0.86 -19.43 42.88
N ALA A 22 1.51 -19.51 41.71
CA ALA A 22 2.97 -19.39 41.63
C ALA A 22 3.50 -17.94 41.69
N LYS A 23 2.71 -16.94 41.27
CA LYS A 23 3.17 -15.53 41.25
C LYS A 23 3.21 -14.87 42.63
N ARG A 24 2.42 -15.34 43.61
CA ARG A 24 2.47 -14.81 44.98
C ARG A 24 3.59 -15.42 45.84
N HIS A 25 4.14 -16.56 45.43
CA HIS A 25 5.26 -17.17 46.14
C HIS A 25 6.63 -16.60 45.73
N CYS A 26 6.75 -16.14 44.48
CA CYS A 26 8.01 -15.56 43.99
C CYS A 26 8.28 -14.13 44.52
N LEU A 27 7.22 -13.35 44.80
CA LEU A 27 7.35 -12.00 45.37
C LEU A 27 7.66 -11.96 46.87
N ARG A 28 7.68 -13.11 47.56
CA ARG A 28 7.97 -13.17 49.01
C ARG A 28 9.42 -13.53 49.36
N VAL A 29 10.29 -13.71 48.37
CA VAL A 29 11.72 -14.06 48.57
C VAL A 29 12.65 -12.92 48.14
N VAL A 30 12.14 -11.75 47.76
CA VAL A 30 12.94 -10.55 47.54
C VAL A 30 12.81 -9.60 48.73
N ARG A 31 13.18 -10.09 49.92
CA ARG A 31 13.44 -9.24 51.10
C ARG A 31 14.89 -9.43 51.53
N ILE A 32 15.75 -8.68 50.86
CA ILE A 32 16.99 -8.07 51.34
C ILE A 32 17.76 -8.88 52.41
N ARG A 33 18.76 -9.64 51.95
CA ARG A 33 20.07 -9.67 52.63
C ARG A 33 21.09 -9.00 51.70
N ARG A 34 21.42 -7.74 52.02
CA ARG A 34 22.61 -7.04 51.52
C ARG A 34 23.84 -7.88 51.89
N GLY A 35 24.75 -8.11 50.95
CA GLY A 35 26.14 -8.43 51.31
C GLY A 35 26.84 -9.61 50.63
N ARG A 36 26.26 -10.29 49.64
CA ARG A 36 27.04 -11.22 48.78
C ARG A 36 26.63 -11.06 47.33
N CYS A 37 27.54 -10.60 46.47
CA CYS A 37 27.42 -10.80 45.03
C CYS A 37 27.32 -12.31 44.79
N CYS A 38 26.10 -12.82 44.57
CA CYS A 38 25.91 -14.18 44.10
C CYS A 38 26.15 -14.20 42.59
N PRO A 39 27.32 -14.69 42.11
CA PRO A 39 27.55 -14.85 40.66
C PRO A 39 26.47 -15.73 40.01
N HIS A 40 25.82 -16.59 40.80
CA HIS A 40 24.77 -17.50 40.37
C HIS A 40 23.46 -16.80 39.90
N LEU A 41 23.14 -15.61 40.41
CA LEU A 41 21.91 -14.89 40.03
C LEU A 41 22.09 -14.14 38.70
N THR A 42 23.28 -13.57 38.46
CA THR A 42 23.64 -12.96 37.17
C THR A 42 23.69 -14.02 36.06
N ILE A 43 24.21 -15.22 36.36
CA ILE A 43 24.21 -16.35 35.41
C ILE A 43 22.78 -16.78 35.06
N MET A 44 21.85 -16.84 36.01
CA MET A 44 20.44 -17.19 35.73
C MET A 44 19.72 -16.14 34.87
N LEU A 45 19.93 -14.85 35.12
CA LEU A 45 19.35 -13.78 34.29
C LEU A 45 19.96 -13.76 32.87
N ALA A 46 21.27 -14.01 32.75
CA ALA A 46 21.94 -14.14 31.46
C ALA A 46 21.43 -15.38 30.67
N HIS A 47 21.25 -16.53 31.34
CA HIS A 47 20.66 -17.73 30.74
C HIS A 47 19.20 -17.53 30.35
N GLY A 48 18.41 -16.79 31.15
CA GLY A 48 17.04 -16.40 30.82
C GLY A 48 16.96 -15.59 29.52
N GLY A 49 17.79 -14.54 29.39
CA GLY A 49 17.85 -13.74 28.16
C GLY A 49 18.42 -14.47 26.94
N ILE A 50 19.27 -15.49 27.14
CA ILE A 50 19.74 -16.37 26.05
C ILE A 50 18.61 -17.32 25.60
N ALA A 51 17.89 -17.92 26.54
CA ALA A 51 16.77 -18.82 26.24
C ALA A 51 15.62 -18.07 25.54
N GLU A 52 15.32 -16.84 25.96
CA GLU A 52 14.29 -15.99 25.36
C GLU A 52 14.66 -15.57 23.93
N ARG A 53 15.87 -15.04 23.70
CA ARG A 53 16.38 -14.73 22.35
C ARG A 53 16.43 -15.96 21.44
N HIS A 54 16.75 -17.13 21.99
CA HIS A 54 16.75 -18.37 21.24
C HIS A 54 15.33 -18.83 20.89
N ASN A 55 14.35 -18.64 21.78
CA ASN A 55 12.95 -18.94 21.50
C ASN A 55 12.36 -17.98 20.46
N GLU A 56 12.72 -16.69 20.52
CA GLU A 56 12.38 -15.69 19.49
C GLU A 56 12.95 -16.08 18.12
N ARG A 57 14.23 -16.45 18.04
CA ARG A 57 14.84 -16.91 16.79
C ARG A 57 14.16 -18.15 16.23
N ARG A 58 13.74 -19.10 17.09
CA ARG A 58 12.97 -20.28 16.67
C ARG A 58 11.58 -19.90 16.19
N MET A 59 10.89 -18.99 16.87
CA MET A 59 9.57 -18.51 16.47
C MET A 59 9.65 -17.81 15.11
N LEU A 60 10.62 -16.92 14.94
CA LEU A 60 10.92 -16.24 13.67
C LEU A 60 11.25 -17.25 12.57
N ALA A 61 12.07 -18.27 12.85
CA ALA A 61 12.38 -19.31 11.86
C ALA A 61 11.14 -20.11 11.44
N ARG A 62 10.22 -20.43 12.37
CA ARG A 62 8.96 -21.12 12.05
C ARG A 62 8.01 -20.25 11.23
N ILE A 63 7.96 -18.96 11.54
CA ILE A 63 7.18 -17.98 10.78
C ILE A 63 7.75 -17.88 9.36
N ILE A 64 9.06 -17.69 9.23
CA ILE A 64 9.73 -17.61 7.92
C ILE A 64 9.53 -18.90 7.12
N ALA A 65 9.67 -20.07 7.73
CA ALA A 65 9.44 -21.35 7.08
C ALA A 65 7.99 -21.52 6.58
N PHE A 66 7.02 -21.01 7.35
CA PHE A 66 5.61 -20.99 6.95
C PHE A 66 5.38 -20.07 5.74
N PHE A 67 5.95 -18.86 5.74
CA PHE A 67 5.83 -17.92 4.62
C PHE A 67 6.58 -18.37 3.36
N ALA A 68 7.76 -18.97 3.54
CA ALA A 68 8.59 -19.43 2.43
C ALA A 68 8.11 -20.77 1.84
N GLY A 69 7.19 -21.49 2.49
CA GLY A 69 6.67 -22.77 1.98
C GLY A 69 7.76 -23.82 1.74
N GLY A 70 8.90 -23.71 2.43
CA GLY A 70 10.08 -24.55 2.22
C GLY A 70 10.92 -24.21 0.97
N GLU A 71 10.63 -23.12 0.27
CA GLU A 71 11.39 -22.69 -0.92
C GLU A 71 12.65 -21.90 -0.56
N HIS A 72 13.72 -22.15 -1.31
CA HIS A 72 14.97 -21.38 -1.18
C HIS A 72 14.90 -20.09 -2.00
N TRP A 73 14.68 -18.97 -1.32
CA TRP A 73 14.66 -17.66 -1.97
C TRP A 73 16.06 -17.08 -2.14
N THR A 74 16.35 -16.63 -3.36
CA THR A 74 17.58 -15.91 -3.69
C THR A 74 17.39 -14.41 -3.52
N ARG A 75 18.49 -13.64 -3.56
CA ARG A 75 18.45 -12.16 -3.58
C ARG A 75 17.56 -11.60 -4.69
N HIS A 76 17.47 -12.29 -5.83
CA HIS A 76 16.63 -11.89 -6.95
C HIS A 76 15.13 -11.94 -6.62
N HIS A 77 14.67 -12.93 -5.84
CA HIS A 77 13.26 -13.01 -5.41
C HIS A 77 12.90 -11.80 -4.53
N LEU A 78 13.80 -11.45 -3.60
CA LEU A 78 13.62 -10.27 -2.76
C LEU A 78 13.60 -8.98 -3.60
N LEU A 79 14.51 -8.84 -4.57
CA LEU A 79 14.54 -7.69 -5.46
C LEU A 79 13.27 -7.57 -6.30
N VAL A 80 12.81 -8.66 -6.91
CA VAL A 80 11.55 -8.68 -7.69
C VAL A 80 10.37 -8.32 -6.80
N PHE A 81 10.32 -8.86 -5.59
CA PHE A 81 9.27 -8.54 -4.62
C PHE A 81 9.27 -7.04 -4.29
N LEU A 82 10.41 -6.48 -3.91
CA LEU A 82 10.50 -5.07 -3.54
C LEU A 82 10.21 -4.14 -4.73
N LEU A 83 10.73 -4.45 -5.92
CA LEU A 83 10.51 -3.64 -7.12
C LEU A 83 9.03 -3.57 -7.49
N THR A 84 8.36 -4.72 -7.55
CA THR A 84 6.91 -4.77 -7.83
C THR A 84 6.07 -4.19 -6.69
N PHE A 85 6.48 -4.38 -5.43
CA PHE A 85 5.81 -3.78 -4.28
C PHE A 85 5.84 -2.24 -4.33
N PHE A 86 7.03 -1.66 -4.54
CA PHE A 86 7.17 -0.19 -4.59
C PHE A 86 6.63 0.40 -5.89
N SER A 87 6.69 -0.34 -7.00
CA SER A 87 6.01 -0.01 -8.26
C SER A 87 4.51 0.21 -8.03
N TYR A 88 3.81 -0.80 -7.49
CA TYR A 88 2.38 -0.69 -7.26
C TYR A 88 2.02 0.31 -6.16
N ALA A 89 2.83 0.40 -5.10
CA ALA A 89 2.66 1.42 -4.08
C ALA A 89 2.76 2.84 -4.66
N SER A 90 3.72 3.09 -5.57
CA SER A 90 3.88 4.39 -6.23
C SER A 90 2.70 4.71 -7.15
N LEU A 91 2.18 3.71 -7.86
CA LEU A 91 0.97 3.83 -8.67
C LEU A 91 -0.24 4.24 -7.82
N HIS A 92 -0.43 3.60 -6.66
CA HIS A 92 -1.47 3.94 -5.70
C HIS A 92 -1.28 5.33 -5.09
N ALA A 93 -0.04 5.69 -4.74
CA ALA A 93 0.28 7.02 -4.24
C ALA A 93 -0.10 8.10 -5.26
N SER A 94 0.22 7.90 -6.54
CA SER A 94 -0.14 8.80 -7.63
C SER A 94 -1.66 8.96 -7.79
N ARG A 95 -2.46 7.91 -7.63
CA ARG A 95 -3.94 8.03 -7.68
C ARG A 95 -4.51 8.85 -6.52
N LYS A 96 -3.88 8.78 -5.35
CA LYS A 96 -4.34 9.53 -4.17
C LYS A 96 -4.11 11.03 -4.27
N THR A 97 -3.13 11.49 -5.05
CA THR A 97 -2.86 12.94 -5.17
C THR A 97 -4.06 13.71 -5.72
N LEU A 98 -4.72 13.20 -6.78
CA LEU A 98 -5.89 13.89 -7.35
C LEU A 98 -6.98 14.09 -6.28
N SER A 99 -7.24 13.06 -5.47
CA SER A 99 -8.25 13.11 -4.40
C SER A 99 -7.98 14.22 -3.38
N THR A 100 -6.72 14.55 -3.12
CA THR A 100 -6.34 15.60 -2.17
C THR A 100 -6.43 17.00 -2.79
N VAL A 101 -6.25 17.14 -4.10
CA VAL A 101 -6.22 18.45 -4.79
C VAL A 101 -7.54 18.81 -5.49
N LYS A 102 -8.57 17.96 -5.43
CA LYS A 102 -9.87 18.22 -6.11
C LYS A 102 -10.47 19.56 -5.76
N SER A 103 -10.47 19.94 -4.48
CA SER A 103 -11.02 21.22 -4.04
C SER A 103 -10.24 22.40 -4.63
N SER A 104 -8.91 22.36 -4.57
CA SER A 104 -8.05 23.37 -5.17
C SER A 104 -8.22 23.46 -6.69
N LEU A 105 -8.50 22.34 -7.35
CA LEU A 105 -8.75 22.29 -8.79
C LEU A 105 -10.10 22.91 -9.16
N ILE A 106 -11.14 22.68 -8.35
CA ILE A 106 -12.44 23.35 -8.50
C ILE A 106 -12.26 24.86 -8.37
N ASP A 107 -11.61 25.32 -7.31
CA ASP A 107 -11.34 26.74 -7.06
C ASP A 107 -10.65 27.37 -8.27
N LYS A 108 -9.62 26.70 -8.82
CA LYS A 108 -8.88 27.16 -10.00
C LYS A 108 -9.71 27.17 -11.28
N TRP A 109 -10.62 26.22 -11.47
CA TRP A 109 -11.45 26.16 -12.68
C TRP A 109 -12.62 27.16 -12.67
N THR A 110 -13.06 27.59 -11.50
CA THR A 110 -14.14 28.58 -11.32
C THR A 110 -13.62 30.00 -11.09
N ASP A 111 -12.30 30.19 -11.03
CA ASP A 111 -11.69 31.46 -10.71
C ASP A 111 -11.98 32.53 -11.79
N ASN A 112 -12.55 33.66 -11.38
CA ASN A 112 -12.95 34.75 -12.27
C ASN A 112 -11.74 35.65 -12.58
N GLY A 113 -10.85 35.15 -13.44
CA GLY A 113 -9.91 35.98 -14.20
C GLY A 113 -8.59 36.36 -13.52
N THR A 114 -8.22 35.76 -12.39
CA THR A 114 -6.96 36.06 -11.69
C THR A 114 -5.70 35.78 -12.53
N HIS A 115 -5.83 35.03 -13.63
CA HIS A 115 -4.74 34.69 -14.57
C HIS A 115 -5.00 35.15 -16.02
N GLY A 116 -5.97 36.04 -16.27
CA GLY A 116 -6.27 36.53 -17.63
C GLY A 116 -6.95 35.51 -18.56
N VAL A 117 -7.39 34.37 -18.01
CA VAL A 117 -8.15 33.33 -18.72
C VAL A 117 -9.56 33.26 -18.12
N ALA A 118 -10.57 33.08 -18.97
CA ALA A 118 -11.95 32.90 -18.52
C ALA A 118 -12.09 31.60 -17.71
N PRO A 119 -12.99 31.55 -16.71
CA PRO A 119 -13.23 30.33 -15.93
C PRO A 119 -13.66 29.18 -16.84
N LEU A 120 -13.16 27.98 -16.56
CA LEU A 120 -13.50 26.75 -17.31
C LEU A 120 -14.95 26.30 -17.03
N PHE A 121 -15.42 26.60 -15.82
CA PHE A 121 -16.75 26.28 -15.32
C PHE A 121 -17.41 27.50 -14.67
N PRO A 122 -18.72 27.71 -14.88
CA PRO A 122 -19.44 28.86 -14.31
C PRO A 122 -19.60 28.78 -12.79
N ASP A 123 -19.63 27.58 -12.23
CA ASP A 123 -19.90 27.31 -10.82
C ASP A 123 -19.23 26.00 -10.37
N ALA A 124 -19.11 25.83 -9.05
CA ALA A 124 -18.49 24.66 -8.44
C ALA A 124 -19.24 23.35 -8.71
N GLU A 125 -20.56 23.37 -8.81
CA GLU A 125 -21.39 22.17 -9.06
C GLU A 125 -21.10 21.58 -10.45
N SER A 126 -20.94 22.43 -11.45
CA SER A 126 -20.56 22.02 -12.81
C SER A 126 -19.13 21.47 -12.88
N ALA A 127 -18.19 22.02 -12.09
CA ALA A 127 -16.83 21.52 -11.96
C ALA A 127 -16.78 20.15 -11.24
N GLU A 128 -17.54 19.99 -10.15
CA GLU A 128 -17.68 18.72 -9.42
C GLU A 128 -18.28 17.62 -10.30
N SER A 129 -19.31 17.95 -11.08
CA SER A 129 -19.93 17.04 -12.04
C SER A 129 -18.92 16.58 -13.10
N PHE A 130 -18.05 17.48 -13.56
CA PHE A 130 -16.98 17.13 -14.50
C PHE A 130 -15.90 16.24 -13.86
N LEU A 131 -15.50 16.51 -12.60
CA LEU A 131 -14.58 15.61 -11.86
C LEU A 131 -15.17 14.21 -11.69
N ALA A 132 -16.46 14.11 -11.40
CA ALA A 132 -17.14 12.82 -11.30
C ALA A 132 -17.11 12.08 -12.65
N LEU A 133 -17.30 12.79 -13.76
CA LEU A 133 -17.17 12.22 -15.10
C LEU A 133 -15.72 11.77 -15.40
N LEU A 134 -14.72 12.54 -14.99
CA LEU A 134 -13.31 12.17 -15.12
C LEU A 134 -12.97 10.89 -14.34
N ASP A 135 -13.40 10.80 -13.09
CA ASP A 135 -13.20 9.60 -12.28
C ASP A 135 -13.93 8.39 -12.89
N GLY A 136 -15.16 8.59 -13.36
CA GLY A 136 -15.93 7.55 -14.05
C GLY A 136 -15.24 7.08 -15.34
N GLY A 137 -14.77 8.00 -16.17
CA GLY A 137 -14.03 7.70 -17.40
C GLY A 137 -12.70 7.01 -17.14
N PHE A 138 -11.99 7.43 -16.09
CA PHE A 138 -10.79 6.76 -15.60
C PHE A 138 -11.09 5.32 -15.21
N LEU A 139 -12.12 5.07 -14.38
CA LEU A 139 -12.46 3.71 -13.94
C LEU A 139 -12.95 2.83 -15.09
N ALA A 140 -13.72 3.37 -16.03
CA ALA A 140 -14.20 2.65 -17.21
C ALA A 140 -13.04 2.22 -18.11
N SER A 141 -12.13 3.16 -18.44
CA SER A 141 -10.94 2.85 -19.22
C SER A 141 -9.97 1.93 -18.49
N TYR A 142 -9.87 2.05 -17.16
CA TYR A 142 -9.10 1.14 -16.32
C TYR A 142 -9.66 -0.28 -16.38
N ALA A 143 -10.98 -0.45 -16.32
CA ALA A 143 -11.61 -1.77 -16.44
C ALA A 143 -11.32 -2.42 -17.79
N PHE A 144 -11.40 -1.64 -18.89
CA PHE A 144 -11.01 -2.12 -20.22
C PHE A 144 -9.53 -2.53 -20.27
N GLY A 145 -8.64 -1.69 -19.75
CA GLY A 145 -7.21 -1.98 -19.79
C GLY A 145 -6.77 -3.10 -18.83
N LEU A 146 -7.53 -3.43 -17.78
CA LEU A 146 -7.29 -4.65 -16.99
C LEU A 146 -7.43 -5.92 -17.85
N TYR A 147 -8.45 -5.98 -18.71
CA TYR A 147 -8.66 -7.11 -19.62
C TYR A 147 -7.52 -7.22 -20.64
N VAL A 148 -7.17 -6.10 -21.29
CA VAL A 148 -6.06 -6.05 -22.24
C VAL A 148 -4.72 -6.34 -21.56
N GLY A 149 -4.49 -5.76 -20.38
CA GLY A 149 -3.28 -5.93 -19.59
C GLY A 149 -3.05 -7.38 -19.15
N GLY A 150 -4.12 -8.13 -18.84
CA GLY A 150 -4.05 -9.57 -18.62
C GLY A 150 -3.51 -10.31 -19.84
N MET A 151 -4.12 -10.09 -21.01
CA MET A 151 -3.66 -10.71 -22.26
C MET A 151 -2.21 -10.33 -22.62
N LEU A 152 -1.82 -9.08 -22.38
CA LEU A 152 -0.45 -8.62 -22.63
C LEU A 152 0.56 -9.25 -21.67
N GLY A 153 0.20 -9.38 -20.40
CA GLY A 153 1.04 -10.01 -19.37
C GLY A 153 1.27 -11.50 -19.60
N ASP A 154 0.32 -12.19 -20.24
CA ASP A 154 0.44 -13.61 -20.57
C ASP A 154 1.21 -13.87 -21.88
N ARG A 155 1.11 -12.96 -22.87
CA ARG A 155 1.73 -13.14 -24.20
C ARG A 155 3.13 -12.56 -24.34
N TYR A 156 3.41 -11.47 -23.65
CA TYR A 156 4.68 -10.74 -23.75
C TYR A 156 5.47 -10.84 -22.44
N ASN A 157 6.72 -10.37 -22.44
CA ASN A 157 7.49 -10.30 -21.21
C ASN A 157 6.82 -9.31 -20.22
N PRO A 158 6.29 -9.79 -19.07
CA PRO A 158 5.42 -8.98 -18.23
C PRO A 158 6.17 -7.82 -17.55
N SER A 159 7.48 -7.95 -17.33
CA SER A 159 8.31 -6.86 -16.80
C SER A 159 8.43 -5.69 -17.79
N LYS A 160 8.53 -5.97 -19.10
CA LYS A 160 8.56 -4.92 -20.12
C LYS A 160 7.20 -4.24 -20.26
N VAL A 161 6.12 -5.03 -20.24
CA VAL A 161 4.76 -4.50 -20.32
C VAL A 161 4.46 -3.60 -19.12
N LEU A 162 4.82 -4.03 -17.91
CA LEU A 162 4.72 -3.23 -16.68
C LEU A 162 5.49 -1.91 -16.79
N ALA A 163 6.77 -1.97 -17.21
CA ALA A 163 7.61 -0.79 -17.32
C ALA A 163 7.04 0.25 -18.30
N ILE A 164 6.53 -0.20 -19.45
CA ILE A 164 5.89 0.68 -20.44
C ILE A 164 4.62 1.31 -19.86
N GLY A 165 3.75 0.52 -19.23
CA GLY A 165 2.52 1.02 -18.61
C GLY A 165 2.79 2.05 -17.52
N MET A 166 3.76 1.78 -16.65
CA MET A 166 4.20 2.70 -15.59
C MET A 166 4.78 4.00 -16.15
N TYR A 167 5.64 3.91 -17.17
CA TYR A 167 6.25 5.08 -17.80
C TYR A 167 5.21 5.98 -18.47
N LEU A 168 4.30 5.39 -19.25
CA LEU A 168 3.21 6.14 -19.91
C LEU A 168 2.21 6.72 -18.91
N SER A 169 1.91 6.01 -17.82
CA SER A 169 1.08 6.53 -16.72
C SER A 169 1.75 7.73 -16.05
N SER A 170 3.06 7.67 -15.80
CA SER A 170 3.80 8.80 -15.22
C SER A 170 3.80 10.01 -16.15
N ILE A 171 3.94 9.81 -17.46
CA ILE A 171 3.85 10.90 -18.45
C ILE A 171 2.45 11.52 -18.41
N ALA A 172 1.39 10.70 -18.40
CA ALA A 172 0.02 11.20 -18.37
C ALA A 172 -0.24 12.10 -17.15
N VAL A 173 0.18 11.66 -15.95
CA VAL A 173 0.02 12.45 -14.71
C VAL A 173 0.89 13.71 -14.74
N PHE A 174 2.12 13.62 -15.26
CA PHE A 174 3.01 14.78 -15.39
C PHE A 174 2.45 15.83 -16.36
N VAL A 175 1.94 15.40 -17.52
CA VAL A 175 1.29 16.26 -18.53
C VAL A 175 0.02 16.87 -17.95
N PHE A 176 -0.78 16.11 -17.20
CA PHE A 176 -1.97 16.63 -16.54
C PHE A 176 -1.64 17.77 -15.57
N GLY A 177 -0.57 17.67 -14.77
CA GLY A 177 -0.21 18.72 -13.82
C GLY A 177 0.52 19.92 -14.44
N THR A 178 1.49 19.66 -15.32
CA THR A 178 2.36 20.73 -15.86
C THR A 178 1.68 21.58 -16.91
N MET A 179 0.88 21.01 -17.81
CA MET A 179 0.22 21.78 -18.87
C MET A 179 -0.85 22.73 -18.30
N THR A 180 -1.44 22.38 -17.16
CA THR A 180 -2.53 23.17 -16.57
C THR A 180 -1.99 24.33 -15.76
N GLU A 181 -0.92 24.11 -15.00
CA GLU A 181 -0.35 25.16 -14.14
C GLU A 181 0.71 26.01 -14.84
N TRP A 182 1.57 25.44 -15.70
CA TRP A 182 2.68 26.18 -16.29
C TRP A 182 2.31 26.87 -17.60
N LEU A 183 1.47 26.24 -18.42
CA LEU A 183 1.04 26.78 -19.71
C LEU A 183 -0.35 27.44 -19.67
N HIS A 184 -1.01 27.43 -18.50
CA HIS A 184 -2.37 27.95 -18.32
C HIS A 184 -3.36 27.44 -19.38
N PHE A 185 -3.18 26.20 -19.82
CA PHE A 185 -4.02 25.59 -20.85
C PHE A 185 -5.18 24.81 -20.20
N TYR A 186 -6.35 25.44 -20.15
CA TYR A 186 -7.55 24.88 -19.53
C TYR A 186 -8.55 24.43 -20.60
N SER A 187 -8.66 23.11 -20.83
CA SER A 187 -9.61 22.54 -21.78
C SER A 187 -10.23 21.25 -21.24
N LYS A 188 -11.56 21.17 -21.22
CA LYS A 188 -12.31 19.99 -20.76
C LYS A 188 -11.91 18.72 -21.52
N VAL A 189 -11.74 18.84 -22.84
CA VAL A 189 -11.34 17.72 -23.70
C VAL A 189 -9.93 17.25 -23.38
N PHE A 190 -9.01 18.18 -23.11
CA PHE A 190 -7.64 17.83 -22.72
C PHE A 190 -7.60 17.09 -21.39
N TYR A 191 -8.28 17.61 -20.36
CA TYR A 191 -8.39 16.96 -19.06
C TYR A 191 -8.96 15.55 -19.19
N ALA A 192 -10.07 15.39 -19.91
CA ALA A 192 -10.69 14.10 -20.15
C ALA A 192 -9.77 13.13 -20.89
N THR A 193 -9.14 13.58 -21.97
CA THR A 193 -8.26 12.73 -22.78
C THR A 193 -7.08 12.24 -21.96
N VAL A 194 -6.32 13.15 -21.34
CA VAL A 194 -5.12 12.78 -20.58
C VAL A 194 -5.47 11.84 -19.42
N TRP A 195 -6.56 12.11 -18.69
CA TRP A 195 -6.97 11.31 -17.55
C TRP A 195 -7.45 9.91 -17.94
N ILE A 196 -8.29 9.80 -18.98
CA ILE A 196 -8.78 8.52 -19.51
C ILE A 196 -7.62 7.69 -20.09
N THR A 197 -6.70 8.32 -20.84
CA THR A 197 -5.53 7.60 -21.38
C THR A 197 -4.62 7.12 -20.25
N GLY A 198 -4.47 7.93 -19.20
CA GLY A 198 -3.78 7.55 -17.96
C GLY A 198 -4.41 6.32 -17.30
N GLY A 199 -5.75 6.22 -17.27
CA GLY A 199 -6.49 5.05 -16.78
C GLY A 199 -6.15 3.77 -17.53
N VAL A 200 -6.10 3.82 -18.86
CA VAL A 200 -5.68 2.67 -19.69
C VAL A 200 -4.26 2.24 -19.32
N PHE A 201 -3.29 3.14 -19.32
CA PHE A 201 -1.89 2.78 -19.05
C PHE A 201 -1.69 2.25 -17.63
N GLN A 202 -2.38 2.85 -16.66
CA GLN A 202 -2.25 2.47 -15.25
C GLN A 202 -2.87 1.10 -14.96
N SER A 203 -3.93 0.74 -15.66
CA SER A 203 -4.63 -0.54 -15.44
C SER A 203 -3.82 -1.78 -15.77
N VAL A 204 -2.83 -1.66 -16.66
CA VAL A 204 -1.98 -2.79 -17.07
C VAL A 204 -1.13 -3.30 -15.91
N ALA A 205 -0.80 -2.43 -14.95
CA ALA A 205 0.14 -2.76 -13.87
C ALA A 205 -0.29 -3.97 -13.05
N TRP A 206 -1.54 -3.99 -12.53
CA TRP A 206 -2.02 -5.06 -11.66
C TRP A 206 -1.91 -6.47 -12.28
N PRO A 207 -2.50 -6.77 -13.47
CA PRO A 207 -2.38 -8.10 -14.05
C PRO A 207 -0.94 -8.47 -14.39
N THR A 208 -0.11 -7.53 -14.87
CA THR A 208 1.31 -7.81 -15.14
C THR A 208 2.12 -8.11 -13.89
N GLU A 209 1.88 -7.41 -12.78
CA GLU A 209 2.59 -7.67 -11.51
C GLU A 209 2.18 -9.01 -10.91
N ILE A 210 0.89 -9.37 -10.97
CA ILE A 210 0.42 -10.70 -10.55
C ILE A 210 1.05 -11.80 -11.41
N CYS A 211 1.24 -11.58 -12.72
CA CYS A 211 1.96 -12.49 -13.60
C CYS A 211 3.45 -12.61 -13.21
N ILE A 212 4.14 -11.49 -12.97
CA ILE A 212 5.54 -11.49 -12.50
C ILE A 212 5.67 -12.29 -11.20
N MET A 213 4.82 -12.01 -10.21
CA MET A 213 4.84 -12.73 -8.94
C MET A 213 4.52 -14.21 -9.09
N GLY A 214 3.57 -14.55 -9.97
CA GLY A 214 3.23 -15.93 -10.27
C GLY A 214 4.35 -16.71 -10.95
N ASN A 215 5.21 -16.03 -11.71
CA ASN A 215 6.35 -16.62 -12.40
C ASN A 215 7.58 -16.80 -11.49
N TRP A 216 7.76 -15.92 -10.50
CA TRP A 216 8.91 -15.95 -9.60
C TRP A 216 8.70 -16.74 -8.31
N PHE A 217 7.47 -16.81 -7.79
CA PHE A 217 7.18 -17.50 -6.52
C PHE A 217 6.42 -18.80 -6.78
N GLY A 218 6.95 -19.91 -6.25
CA GLY A 218 6.38 -21.23 -6.50
C GLY A 218 5.11 -21.51 -5.70
N HIS A 219 4.48 -22.64 -6.02
CA HIS A 219 3.09 -22.94 -5.61
C HIS A 219 2.89 -22.98 -4.09
N ASN A 220 3.91 -23.39 -3.33
CA ASN A 220 3.83 -23.58 -1.88
C ASN A 220 3.83 -22.26 -1.10
N SER A 221 4.43 -21.19 -1.65
CA SER A 221 4.62 -19.90 -0.98
C SER A 221 3.81 -18.76 -1.62
N ARG A 222 3.30 -18.96 -2.85
CA ARG A 222 2.63 -17.92 -3.65
C ARG A 222 1.48 -17.21 -2.92
N GLY A 223 0.63 -17.93 -2.20
CA GLY A 223 -0.49 -17.33 -1.47
C GLY A 223 -0.04 -16.38 -0.35
N ALA A 224 0.97 -16.79 0.41
CA ALA A 224 1.52 -15.98 1.50
C ALA A 224 2.29 -14.76 0.97
N VAL A 225 3.07 -14.94 -0.11
CA VAL A 225 3.80 -13.86 -0.78
C VAL A 225 2.85 -12.85 -1.41
N LEU A 226 1.83 -13.30 -2.16
CA LEU A 226 0.82 -12.40 -2.74
C LEU A 226 0.01 -11.69 -1.65
N GLY A 227 -0.29 -12.37 -0.54
CA GLY A 227 -0.95 -11.76 0.61
C GLY A 227 -0.13 -10.62 1.21
N LEU A 228 1.17 -10.84 1.46
CA LEU A 228 2.06 -9.78 1.95
C LEU A 228 2.23 -8.67 0.92
N TRP A 229 2.42 -9.02 -0.35
CA TRP A 229 2.55 -8.07 -1.44
C TRP A 229 1.32 -7.17 -1.56
N SER A 230 0.11 -7.69 -1.40
CA SER A 230 -1.14 -6.93 -1.54
C SER A 230 -1.26 -5.72 -0.60
N SER A 231 -0.48 -5.69 0.48
CA SER A 231 -0.39 -4.54 1.39
C SER A 231 0.21 -3.28 0.73
N CYS A 232 0.90 -3.41 -0.41
CA CYS A 232 1.48 -2.29 -1.16
C CYS A 232 0.45 -1.22 -1.53
N ALA A 233 -0.80 -1.60 -1.85
CA ALA A 233 -1.86 -0.67 -2.18
C ALA A 233 -2.17 0.27 -1.01
N SER A 234 -2.27 -0.28 0.19
CA SER A 234 -2.49 0.49 1.43
C SER A 234 -1.30 1.39 1.74
N VAL A 235 -0.07 0.87 1.61
CA VAL A 235 1.17 1.65 1.81
C VAL A 235 1.21 2.82 0.83
N GLY A 236 0.94 2.58 -0.45
CA GLY A 236 0.86 3.60 -1.48
C GLY A 236 -0.18 4.66 -1.16
N ASN A 237 -1.37 4.25 -0.74
CA ASN A 237 -2.44 5.19 -0.41
C ASN A 237 -2.07 6.12 0.76
N ILE A 238 -1.40 5.59 1.80
CA ILE A 238 -0.90 6.36 2.94
C ILE A 238 0.17 7.34 2.47
N LEU A 239 1.18 6.86 1.74
CA LEU A 239 2.27 7.69 1.22
C LEU A 239 1.75 8.82 0.33
N GLY A 240 0.85 8.52 -0.60
CA GLY A 240 0.25 9.52 -1.48
C GLY A 240 -0.52 10.59 -0.72
N THR A 241 -1.30 10.19 0.29
CA THR A 241 -2.04 11.14 1.14
C THR A 241 -1.09 12.04 1.93
N LEU A 242 -0.04 11.47 2.54
CA LEU A 242 0.95 12.22 3.32
C LEU A 242 1.72 13.22 2.45
N ILE A 243 2.26 12.77 1.31
CA ILE A 243 3.03 13.61 0.39
C ILE A 243 2.14 14.74 -0.14
N SER A 244 0.93 14.42 -0.62
CA SER A 244 0.04 15.42 -1.20
C SER A 244 -0.45 16.44 -0.16
N SER A 245 -0.75 16.00 1.07
CA SER A 245 -1.20 16.90 2.12
C SER A 245 -0.10 17.89 2.52
N ARG A 246 1.16 17.42 2.63
CA ARG A 246 2.30 18.28 2.92
C ARG A 246 2.60 19.26 1.79
N ALA A 247 2.47 18.83 0.53
CA ALA A 247 2.64 19.73 -0.61
C ALA A 247 1.61 20.87 -0.59
N VAL A 248 0.33 20.56 -0.35
CA VAL A 248 -0.73 21.59 -0.26
C VAL A 248 -0.51 22.53 0.93
N GLU A 249 -0.12 22.02 2.09
CA GLU A 249 0.20 22.83 3.27
C GLU A 249 1.38 23.78 3.00
N LEU A 250 2.45 23.30 2.36
CA LEU A 250 3.60 24.12 1.99
C LEU A 250 3.20 25.25 1.04
N VAL A 251 2.38 24.97 0.03
CA VAL A 251 1.89 25.99 -0.90
C VAL A 251 1.08 27.06 -0.16
N ARG A 252 0.21 26.66 0.77
CA ARG A 252 -0.56 27.61 1.60
C ARG A 252 0.29 28.48 2.52
N ILE A 253 1.45 28.01 2.97
CA ILE A 253 2.36 28.79 3.82
C ILE A 253 3.15 29.81 2.98
N LEU A 254 3.41 29.51 1.71
CA LEU A 254 4.22 30.34 0.80
C LEU A 254 3.41 31.42 0.05
N GLN A 255 2.08 31.38 0.12
CA GLN A 255 1.17 32.36 -0.48
C GLN A 255 0.59 33.29 0.57
#